data_AF-A0A7W8UVA9-F1
#
_entry.id   AF-A0A7W8UVA9-F1
#
_cell.length_a   1.000
_cell.length_b   1.000
_cell.length_c   1.000
_cell.angle_alpha   90.00
_cell.angle_beta   90.00
_cell.angle_gamma   90.00
#
_symmetry.space_group_name_H-M   'P 1'
#
loop_
_entity.id
_entity.type
_entity.pdbx_description
1 polymer ?
#
loop_
_entity_poly.entity_id
_entity_poly.type
_entity_poly.pdbx_seq_one_letter_code
_entity_poly.pdbx_strand_id
1 'polypeptide(L)'
;MKLKTEWRTLRERLKAAVHLADSGSTREDRSPDATPDPREWVIVYRTERGFCCMYRGEPVEFDEMLDVQIWSEEEDVRLWYFGL
;
A
#
# COMPACT_ATOMS: atom_id res chain seq x y z
N MET A 1 17.85 -9.17 28.73
CA MET A 1 16.49 -9.13 28.13
C MET A 1 15.91 -7.71 28.16
N LYS A 2 16.41 -6.78 27.34
CA LYS A 2 15.82 -5.44 27.17
C LYS A 2 15.33 -5.19 25.74
N LEU A 3 15.99 -5.80 24.76
CA LEU A 3 15.68 -5.67 23.32
C LEU A 3 14.24 -6.01 22.92
N LYS A 4 13.65 -7.10 23.46
CA LYS A 4 12.28 -7.53 23.08
C LYS A 4 11.22 -6.54 23.53
N THR A 5 11.43 -5.89 24.67
CA THR A 5 10.47 -4.93 25.23
C THR A 5 10.58 -3.60 24.48
N GLU A 6 11.81 -3.16 24.20
CA GLU A 6 12.09 -1.97 23.40
C GLU A 6 11.51 -2.08 21.99
N TRP A 7 11.62 -3.26 21.36
CA TRP A 7 11.04 -3.52 20.05
C TRP A 7 9.51 -3.42 20.03
N ARG A 8 8.84 -3.98 21.05
CA ARG A 8 7.37 -3.86 21.17
C ARG A 8 6.93 -2.42 21.34
N THR A 9 7.63 -1.65 22.18
CA THR A 9 7.33 -0.23 22.38
C THR A 9 7.53 0.58 21.09
N LEU A 10 8.56 0.26 20.31
CA LEU A 10 8.84 0.93 19.04
C LEU A 10 7.77 0.59 17.98
N ARG A 11 7.31 -0.67 17.95
CA ARG A 11 6.22 -1.13 17.08
C ARG A 11 4.89 -0.42 17.37
N GLU A 12 4.52 -0.30 18.64
CA GLU A 12 3.27 0.37 19.02
C GLU A 12 3.33 1.87 18.72
N ARG A 13 4.51 2.51 18.85
CA ARG A 13 4.72 3.91 18.47
C ARG A 13 4.58 4.14 16.96
N LEU A 14 5.14 3.25 16.14
CA LEU A 14 4.98 3.31 14.68
C LEU A 14 3.52 3.12 14.28
N LYS A 15 2.82 2.15 14.88
CA LYS A 15 1.40 1.91 14.60
C LYS A 15 0.54 3.14 14.93
N ALA A 16 0.78 3.78 16.07
CA ALA A 16 0.08 5.00 16.46
C ALA A 16 0.38 6.19 15.52
N ALA A 17 1.62 6.33 15.04
CA ALA A 17 2.00 7.40 14.12
C ALA A 17 1.34 7.25 12.74
N VAL A 18 1.21 6.02 12.23
CA VAL A 18 0.56 5.74 10.94
C VAL A 18 -0.94 6.07 11.01
N HIS A 19 -1.64 5.70 12.09
CA HIS A 19 -3.06 6.07 12.27
C HIS A 19 -3.29 7.59 12.39
N LEU A 20 -2.28 8.35 12.85
CA LEU A 20 -2.35 9.81 12.94
C LEU A 20 -2.06 10.51 11.59
N ALA A 21 -1.30 9.86 10.70
CA ALA A 21 -1.10 10.34 9.33
C ALA A 21 -2.34 10.10 8.45
N ASP A 22 -3.05 9.01 8.70
CA ASP A 22 -4.29 8.64 8.01
C ASP A 22 -5.45 9.62 8.27
N SER A 23 -5.37 10.38 9.36
CA SER A 23 -6.36 11.42 9.72
C SER A 23 -6.07 12.80 9.09
N GLY A 24 -4.99 12.94 8.30
CA GLY A 24 -4.53 14.25 7.79
C GLY A 24 -4.45 14.41 6.27
N SER A 25 -4.55 13.34 5.47
CA SER A 25 -4.34 13.45 4.02
C SER A 25 -5.60 13.13 3.23
N THR A 26 -6.52 14.09 3.15
CA THR A 26 -7.40 14.17 1.97
C THR A 26 -7.64 15.63 1.62
N ARG A 27 -6.81 16.16 0.73
CA ARG A 27 -7.24 17.23 -0.17
C ARG A 27 -6.51 17.05 -1.50
N GLU A 28 -6.89 16.01 -2.22
CA GLU A 28 -6.86 16.07 -3.68
C GLU A 28 -8.10 16.82 -4.14
N ASP A 29 -7.91 17.71 -5.11
CA ASP A 29 -8.95 18.48 -5.79
C ASP A 29 -9.92 17.50 -6.48
N ARG A 30 -10.96 17.09 -5.76
CA ARG A 30 -11.98 16.16 -6.27
C ARG A 30 -13.11 16.99 -6.86
N SER A 31 -13.41 16.76 -8.13
CA SER A 31 -14.68 17.21 -8.72
C SER A 31 -15.82 16.69 -7.83
N PRO A 32 -16.75 17.54 -7.38
CA PRO A 32 -17.73 17.18 -6.34
C PRO A 32 -18.75 16.11 -6.76
N ASP A 33 -18.72 15.69 -8.03
CA ASP A 33 -19.68 14.75 -8.64
C ASP A 33 -19.08 13.37 -8.97
N ALA A 34 -17.80 13.12 -8.62
CA ALA A 34 -17.18 11.83 -8.85
C ALA A 34 -17.55 10.84 -7.73
N THR A 35 -18.44 9.89 -8.04
CA THR A 35 -18.72 8.74 -7.16
C THR A 35 -17.41 8.10 -6.72
N PRO A 36 -17.21 7.82 -5.42
CA PRO A 36 -16.00 7.16 -4.96
C PRO A 36 -15.87 5.80 -5.61
N ASP A 37 -14.84 5.61 -6.42
CA ASP A 37 -14.52 4.28 -6.95
C ASP A 37 -14.19 3.36 -5.76
N PRO A 38 -14.97 2.28 -5.58
CA PRO A 38 -14.94 1.43 -4.39
C PRO A 38 -13.72 0.51 -4.33
N ARG A 39 -12.91 0.45 -5.40
CA ARG A 39 -11.78 -0.48 -5.51
C ARG A 39 -10.68 -0.18 -4.49
N GLU A 40 -10.17 -1.26 -3.90
CA GLU A 40 -9.07 -1.23 -2.95
C GLU A 40 -7.81 -0.68 -3.62
N TRP A 41 -7.02 0.09 -2.89
CA TRP A 41 -5.73 0.59 -3.38
C TRP A 41 -4.61 -0.35 -2.96
N VAL A 42 -3.77 -0.69 -3.91
CA VAL A 42 -2.57 -1.50 -3.71
C VAL A 42 -1.35 -0.70 -4.11
N ILE A 43 -0.36 -0.64 -3.22
CA ILE A 43 0.92 0.02 -3.50
C ILE A 43 1.87 -1.00 -4.11
N VAL A 44 2.30 -0.74 -5.34
CA VAL A 44 3.28 -1.55 -6.06
C VAL A 44 4.63 -0.86 -5.99
N TYR A 45 5.67 -1.60 -5.60
CA TYR A 45 7.04 -1.12 -5.55
C TYR A 45 7.94 -1.93 -6.47
N ARG A 46 8.89 -1.26 -7.12
CA ARG A 46 9.93 -1.91 -7.91
C ARG A 46 10.93 -2.59 -6.98
N THR A 47 11.28 -3.83 -7.28
CA THR A 47 12.32 -4.61 -6.57
C THR A 47 13.54 -4.78 -7.47
N GLU A 48 14.59 -5.44 -6.95
CA GLU A 48 15.76 -5.81 -7.75
C GLU A 48 15.46 -6.87 -8.83
N ARG A 49 14.35 -7.62 -8.68
CA ARG A 49 13.99 -8.75 -9.56
C ARG A 49 12.73 -8.52 -10.40
N GLY A 50 11.98 -7.44 -10.13
CA GLY A 50 10.70 -7.19 -10.76
C GLY A 50 9.88 -6.20 -9.93
N PHE A 51 8.68 -6.59 -9.54
CA PHE A 51 7.76 -5.77 -8.75
C PHE A 51 7.16 -6.60 -7.61
N CYS A 52 6.69 -5.91 -6.57
CA CYS A 52 5.99 -6.56 -5.47
C CYS A 52 4.94 -5.61 -4.88
N CYS A 53 3.91 -6.17 -4.28
CA CYS A 53 2.94 -5.46 -3.46
C CYS A 53 2.54 -6.29 -2.24
N MET A 54 1.90 -5.63 -1.27
CA MET A 54 1.18 -6.33 -0.19
C MET A 54 -0.30 -6.28 -0.51
N TYR A 55 -0.95 -7.44 -0.61
CA TYR A 55 -2.39 -7.54 -0.84
C TYR A 55 -3.01 -8.47 0.20
N ARG A 56 -4.02 -7.97 0.93
CA ARG A 56 -4.70 -8.70 2.02
C ARG A 56 -3.75 -9.32 3.06
N GLY A 57 -2.60 -8.69 3.28
CA GLY A 57 -1.60 -9.13 4.25
C GLY A 57 -0.54 -10.09 3.70
N GLU A 58 -0.65 -10.50 2.44
CA GLU A 58 0.31 -11.40 1.79
C GLU A 58 1.13 -10.66 0.72
N PRO A 59 2.42 -11.00 0.56
CA PRO A 59 3.22 -10.48 -0.53
C PRO A 59 2.80 -11.14 -1.86
N VAL A 60 2.64 -10.33 -2.90
CA VAL A 60 2.46 -10.79 -4.28
C VAL A 60 3.65 -10.29 -5.08
N GLU A 61 4.35 -11.21 -5.75
CA GLU A 61 5.55 -10.93 -6.55
C GLU A 61 5.23 -11.01 -8.04
N PHE A 62 5.88 -10.16 -8.82
CA PHE A 62 5.69 -10.06 -10.27
C PHE A 62 7.06 -9.92 -10.94
N ASP A 63 7.28 -10.64 -12.04
CA ASP A 63 8.51 -10.54 -12.81
C ASP A 63 8.46 -9.30 -13.72
N GLU A 64 7.31 -9.06 -14.35
CA GLU A 64 7.11 -7.97 -15.30
C GLU A 64 5.99 -7.00 -14.87
N MET A 65 6.05 -5.76 -15.37
CA MET A 65 4.99 -4.78 -15.15
C MET A 65 3.66 -5.24 -15.77
N LEU A 66 3.71 -6.04 -16.84
CA LEU A 66 2.52 -6.59 -17.49
C LEU A 66 1.75 -7.51 -16.52
N ASP A 67 2.46 -8.32 -15.73
CA ASP A 67 1.84 -9.20 -14.75
C ASP A 67 1.09 -8.40 -13.67
N VAL A 68 1.65 -7.26 -13.25
CA VAL A 68 1.00 -6.33 -12.30
C VAL A 68 -0.32 -5.80 -12.87
N GLN A 69 -0.33 -5.40 -14.15
CA GLN A 69 -1.51 -4.84 -14.81
C GLN A 69 -2.61 -5.89 -14.94
N ILE A 70 -2.28 -7.08 -15.44
CA ILE A 70 -3.23 -8.19 -15.58
C ILE A 70 -3.82 -8.54 -14.21
N TRP A 71 -2.96 -8.73 -13.21
CA TRP A 71 -3.39 -9.06 -11.85
C TRP A 71 -4.31 -7.99 -11.25
N SER A 72 -4.06 -6.71 -11.52
CA SER A 72 -4.91 -5.62 -11.00
C SER A 72 -6.31 -5.62 -11.59
N GLU A 73 -6.46 -6.07 -12.83
CA GLU A 73 -7.76 -6.25 -13.47
C GLU A 73 -8.49 -7.48 -12.91
N GLU A 74 -7.76 -8.57 -12.65
CA GLU A 74 -8.31 -9.80 -12.09
C GLU A 74 -8.81 -9.62 -10.64
N GLU A 75 -8.04 -8.91 -9.81
CA GLU A 75 -8.40 -8.62 -8.42
C GLU A 75 -9.28 -7.38 -8.24
N ASP A 76 -9.56 -6.65 -9.33
CA ASP A 76 -10.33 -5.40 -9.37
C ASP A 76 -9.82 -4.36 -8.36
N VAL A 77 -8.50 -4.11 -8.40
CA VAL A 77 -7.82 -3.16 -7.52
C VAL A 77 -7.23 -1.97 -8.29
N ARG A 78 -7.04 -0.86 -7.59
CA ARG A 78 -6.30 0.29 -8.12
C ARG A 78 -4.85 0.26 -7.68
N LEU A 79 -3.97 0.59 -8.60
CA LEU A 79 -2.53 0.57 -8.36
C LEU A 79 -1.98 1.96 -8.07
N TRP A 80 -1.14 2.05 -7.05
CA TRP A 80 -0.28 3.19 -6.80
C TRP A 80 1.18 2.75 -6.90
N TYR A 81 1.95 3.36 -7.79
CA TYR A 81 3.34 2.97 -8.01
C TYR A 81 4.30 3.81 -7.19
N PHE A 82 5.24 3.15 -6.52
CA PHE A 82 6.31 3.80 -5.77
C PHE A 82 7.68 3.39 -6.31
N GLY A 83 8.53 4.36 -6.63
CA GLY A 83 9.90 4.12 -7.11
C GLY A 83 10.03 3.74 -8.58
N LEU A 84 9.15 4.26 -9.44
CA LEU A 84 9.30 4.24 -10.90
C LEU A 84 10.48 5.11 -11.36
#